data_AF-A0A8T7AZM6-F1
#
_entry.id   AF-A0A8T7AZM6-F1
#
_cell.length_a   1.000
_cell.length_b   1.000
_cell.length_c   1.000
_cell.angle_alpha   90.00
_cell.angle_beta   90.00
_cell.angle_gamma   90.00
#
_symmetry.space_group_name_H-M   'P 1'
#
loop_
_entity.id
_entity.type
_entity.pdbx_description
1 polymer ?
#
loop_
_entity_poly.entity_id
_entity_poly.type
_entity_poly.pdbx_seq_one_letter_code
_entity_poly.pdbx_strand_id
1 'polypeptide(L)' 'MLVLPASLLATDEPVSIEDTLQAAASEHCYQLTYQDGRFGGAAWERLLTQGQGAHFFLIGEEHGVAENARLASQLFAAL' A
#
# COMPACT_ATOMS: atom_id res chain seq x y z
N MET A 1 -9.80 27.91 -46.53
CA MET A 1 -9.43 26.55 -46.08
C MET A 1 -8.76 26.71 -44.72
N LEU A 2 -9.45 26.39 -43.63
CA LEU A 2 -8.92 26.54 -42.26
C LEU A 2 -8.20 25.25 -41.90
N VAL A 3 -6.88 25.31 -41.73
CA VAL A 3 -6.07 24.18 -41.25
C VAL A 3 -6.02 24.29 -39.73
N LEU A 4 -6.64 23.34 -39.02
CA LEU A 4 -6.55 23.26 -37.57
C LEU A 4 -5.16 22.77 -37.17
N PRO A 5 -4.52 23.35 -36.14
CA PRO A 5 -3.23 22.89 -35.64
C PRO A 5 -3.37 21.49 -35.01
N ALA A 6 -2.39 20.62 -35.27
CA ALA A 6 -2.33 19.25 -34.75
C ALA A 6 -2.34 19.13 -33.22
N SER A 7 -2.17 20.24 -32.49
CA SER A 7 -2.20 20.30 -31.02
C SER A 7 -3.59 20.09 -30.41
N LEU A 8 -4.65 20.06 -31.22
CA LEU A 8 -6.02 19.75 -30.79
C LEU A 8 -6.36 18.25 -30.80
N LEU A 9 -5.41 17.39 -31.19
CA LEU A 9 -5.54 15.92 -31.15
C LEU A 9 -4.92 15.33 -29.88
N ALA A 10 -4.90 16.08 -28.78
CA ALA A 10 -4.76 15.45 -27.47
C ALA A 10 -6.02 14.58 -27.29
N THR A 11 -5.87 13.29 -27.55
CA THR A 11 -6.87 12.29 -27.22
C THR A 11 -6.96 12.31 -25.71
N ASP A 12 -7.97 13.01 -25.20
CA ASP A 12 -8.44 12.92 -23.82
C ASP A 12 -9.07 11.54 -23.67
N GLU A 13 -8.23 10.49 -23.72
CA GLU A 13 -8.67 9.15 -23.42
C GLU A 13 -9.08 9.16 -21.95
N PRO A 14 -10.34 8.79 -21.64
CA PRO A 14 -10.78 8.76 -20.26
C PRO A 14 -9.88 7.78 -19.50
N VAL A 15 -9.24 8.28 -18.43
CA VAL A 15 -8.38 7.47 -17.56
C VAL A 15 -9.17 6.24 -17.10
N SER A 16 -8.59 5.06 -17.33
CA SER A 16 -9.26 3.81 -16.97
C SER A 16 -9.36 3.66 -15.45
N ILE A 17 -10.31 2.83 -15.02
CA ILE A 17 -10.43 2.47 -13.60
C ILE A 17 -9.16 1.73 -13.16
N GLU A 18 -8.62 0.85 -14.00
CA GLU A 18 -7.37 0.15 -13.73
C GLU A 18 -6.20 1.11 -13.50
N ASP A 19 -6.04 2.14 -14.33
CA ASP A 19 -4.96 3.13 -14.17
C ASP A 19 -5.11 3.93 -12.87
N THR A 20 -6.35 4.28 -12.53
CA THR A 20 -6.66 4.99 -11.28
C THR A 20 -6.33 4.13 -10.06
N LEU A 21 -6.72 2.85 -10.09
CA LEU A 21 -6.41 1.90 -9.02
C LEU A 21 -4.91 1.64 -8.89
N GLN A 22 -4.21 1.51 -10.01
CA GLN A 22 -2.76 1.31 -10.02
C GLN A 22 -2.03 2.52 -9.44
N ALA A 23 -2.42 3.73 -9.81
CA ALA A 23 -1.86 4.96 -9.27
C ALA A 23 -2.07 5.05 -7.76
N ALA A 24 -3.32 4.84 -7.29
CA ALA A 24 -3.64 4.87 -5.87
C ALA A 24 -2.92 3.76 -5.08
N ALA A 25 -2.84 2.55 -5.62
CA ALA A 25 -2.11 1.44 -4.99
C ALA A 25 -0.62 1.75 -4.87
N SER A 26 -0.03 2.38 -5.89
CA SER A 26 1.38 2.76 -5.89
C SER A 26 1.66 3.88 -4.89
N GLU A 27 0.78 4.88 -4.80
CA GLU A 27 0.86 5.99 -3.85
C GLU A 27 0.74 5.52 -2.39
N HIS A 28 -0.11 4.52 -2.12
CA HIS A 28 -0.36 4.00 -0.79
C HIS A 28 0.39 2.69 -0.47
N CYS A 29 1.39 2.33 -1.28
CA CYS A 29 2.26 1.20 -1.01
C CYS A 29 3.38 1.62 -0.06
N TYR A 30 3.21 1.30 1.22
CA TYR A 30 4.22 1.59 2.24
C TYR A 30 5.21 0.42 2.36
N GLN A 31 6.51 0.74 2.42
CA GLN A 31 7.53 -0.27 2.56
C GLN A 31 7.56 -0.83 3.99
N LEU A 32 7.53 -2.16 4.09
CA LEU A 32 7.86 -2.90 5.31
C LEU A 32 9.30 -3.39 5.21
N THR A 33 10.14 -3.05 6.19
CA THR A 33 11.54 -3.49 6.23
C THR A 33 11.72 -4.55 7.31
N TYR A 34 12.59 -5.54 7.07
CA TYR A 34 12.98 -6.53 8.06
C TYR A 34 14.51 -6.59 8.14
N GLN A 35 15.06 -6.18 9.28
CA GLN A 35 16.50 -6.11 9.53
C GLN A 35 16.79 -6.57 10.95
N ASP A 36 17.86 -7.34 11.14
CA ASP A 36 18.31 -7.83 12.45
C ASP A 36 17.19 -8.48 13.30
N GLY A 37 16.30 -9.22 12.64
CA GLY A 37 15.21 -9.93 13.30
C GLY A 37 14.01 -9.06 13.68
N ARG A 38 13.91 -7.82 13.19
CA ARG A 38 12.83 -6.89 13.53
C ARG A 38 12.19 -6.25 12.31
N PHE A 39 10.87 -6.14 12.34
CA PHE A 39 10.08 -5.37 11.39
C PHE A 39 10.12 -3.87 11.71
N GLY A 40 10.15 -3.05 10.67
CA GLY A 40 10.20 -1.59 10.72
C GLY A 40 9.78 -0.94 9.41
N GLY A 41 10.07 0.36 9.26
CA GLY A 41 9.74 1.14 8.07
C GLY A 41 8.33 1.75 8.09
N ALA A 42 7.97 2.45 7.02
CA ALA A 42 6.74 3.24 6.95
C ALA A 42 5.47 2.38 7.11
N ALA A 43 5.47 1.15 6.59
CA ALA A 43 4.34 0.24 6.78
C ALA A 43 4.17 -0.17 8.25
N TRP A 44 5.27 -0.44 8.95
CA TRP A 44 5.26 -0.81 10.36
C TRP A 44 4.68 0.32 11.23
N GLU A 45 5.15 1.55 11.04
CA GLU A 45 4.65 2.72 11.77
C GLU A 45 3.16 2.95 11.53
N ARG A 46 2.71 2.75 10.29
CA ARG A 46 1.30 2.87 9.94
C ARG A 46 0.45 1.79 10.64
N LEU A 47 0.91 0.53 10.66
CA LEU A 47 0.22 -0.55 11.36
C LEU A 47 0.07 -0.25 12.85
N LEU A 48 1.14 0.24 13.50
CA LEU A 48 1.08 0.61 14.92
C LEU A 48 0.09 1.76 15.16
N THR A 49 0.17 2.82 14.37
CA THR A 49 -0.70 3.99 14.49
C THR A 49 -2.17 3.62 14.33
N GLN A 50 -2.50 2.81 13.32
CA GLN A 50 -3.89 2.39 13.07
C GLN A 50 -4.36 1.38 14.12
N GLY A 51 -3.50 0.45 14.54
CA GLY A 51 -3.83 -0.57 15.53
C GLY A 51 -4.09 0.00 16.92
N GLN A 52 -3.29 0.96 17.38
CA GLN A 52 -3.48 1.62 18.68
C GLN A 52 -4.81 2.38 18.77
N GLY A 53 -5.33 2.86 17.64
CA GLY A 53 -6.63 3.50 17.56
C GLY A 53 -7.81 2.54 17.40
N ALA A 54 -7.56 1.25 17.19
CA ALA A 54 -8.58 0.27 16.90
C ALA A 54 -9.07 -0.45 18.17
N HIS A 55 -10.37 -0.74 18.23
CA HIS A 55 -10.90 -1.61 19.29
C HIS A 55 -10.57 -3.09 19.05
N PHE A 56 -10.42 -3.49 17.79
CA PHE A 56 -9.98 -4.80 17.36
C PHE A 56 -8.97 -4.65 16.23
N PHE A 57 -7.85 -5.36 16.33
CA PHE A 57 -6.85 -5.45 15.27
C PHE A 57 -6.76 -6.89 14.78
N LEU A 58 -7.20 -7.13 13.55
CA LEU A 58 -7.30 -8.46 12.96
C LEU A 58 -6.23 -8.63 11.88
N ILE A 59 -5.51 -9.75 11.92
CA ILE A 59 -4.48 -10.10 10.95
C ILE A 59 -4.93 -11.37 10.22
N GLY A 60 -5.04 -11.30 8.91
CA GLY A 60 -5.18 -12.47 8.04
C GLY A 60 -3.81 -12.88 7.52
N GLU A 61 -3.57 -14.19 7.40
CA GLU A 61 -2.29 -14.73 6.92
C GLU A 61 -2.50 -15.72 5.78
N GLU A 62 -1.60 -15.69 4.80
CA GLU A 62 -1.43 -16.80 3.88
C GLU A 62 -0.65 -17.93 4.59
N HIS A 63 -1.17 -19.16 4.50
CA HIS A 63 -0.57 -20.30 5.17
C HIS A 63 0.80 -20.65 4.56
N GLY A 64 1.79 -20.94 5.42
CA GLY A 64 3.11 -21.44 5.00
C GLY A 64 4.21 -20.38 4.91
N VAL A 65 3.94 -19.11 5.23
CA VAL A 65 4.94 -18.04 5.25
C VAL A 65 5.39 -17.77 6.69
N ALA A 66 6.65 -18.09 7.01
CA ALA A 66 7.18 -17.99 8.37
C ALA A 66 7.27 -16.54 8.88
N GLU A 67 7.44 -15.58 7.97
CA GLU A 67 7.51 -14.15 8.23
C GLU A 67 6.19 -13.61 8.80
N ASN A 68 5.05 -14.17 8.40
CA ASN A 68 3.73 -13.74 8.89
C ASN A 68 3.61 -13.95 10.40
N ALA A 69 3.95 -15.14 10.89
CA ALA A 69 3.94 -15.44 12.32
C ALA A 69 4.91 -14.55 13.12
N ARG A 70 6.06 -14.19 12.54
CA ARG A 70 7.01 -13.26 13.17
C ARG A 70 6.45 -11.84 13.23
N LEU A 71 5.85 -11.37 12.14
CA LEU A 71 5.23 -10.05 12.07
C LEU A 71 4.07 -9.93 13.05
N ALA A 72 3.17 -10.92 13.06
CA ALA A 72 2.04 -10.98 13.99
C ALA A 72 2.51 -11.00 15.45
N SER A 73 3.52 -11.82 15.77
CA SER A 73 4.13 -11.83 17.11
C SER A 73 4.67 -10.46 17.52
N GLN A 74 5.41 -9.78 16.64
CA GLN A 74 5.93 -8.45 16.92
C GLN A 74 4.80 -7.41 17.07
N LEU A 75 3.74 -7.47 16.26
CA LEU A 75 2.59 -6.58 16.34
C LEU A 75 1.82 -6.76 17.66
N PHE A 76 1.53 -8.00 18.06
CA PHE A 76 0.84 -8.28 19.31
C PHE A 76 1.64 -7.90 20.55
N ALA A 77 2.96 -7.84 20.46
CA ALA A 77 3.79 -7.31 21.54
C ALA A 77 3.75 -5.77 21.63
N ALA A 78 3.37 -5.08 20.56
CA ALA A 78 3.45 -3.63 20.42
C ALA A 78 2.09 -2.90 20.47
N LEU A 79 0.99 -3.61 20.21
CA LEU A 79 -0.40 -3.13 20.24
C LEU A 79 -1.11 -3.59 21.52
#